data_AF-K8P2H3-F1
#
_entry.id   AF-K8P2H3-F1
#
_cell.length_a   1.000
_cell.length_b   1.000
_cell.length_c   1.000
_cell.angle_alpha   90.00
_cell.angle_beta   90.00
_cell.angle_gamma   90.00
#
_symmetry.space_group_name_H-M   'P 1'
#
loop_
_entity.id
_entity.type
_entity.pdbx_description
1 polymer ?
#
loop_
_entity_poly.entity_id
_entity_poly.type
_entity_poly.pdbx_seq_one_letter_code
_entity_poly.pdbx_strand_id
1 'polypeptide(L)'
;MMDAATSPARLRLKPFIMLVTGLGLILLVGANAHLLYVAVTSQPECVDHVRRGEASEGNNSFSAAKSSCSPKAAKPTKLSAE
;
A
#
# COMPACT_ATOMS: atom_id res chain seq x y z
N MET A 1 37.02 -40.47 32.90
CA MET A 1 35.66 -39.98 32.57
C MET A 1 35.78 -38.49 32.44
N MET A 2 35.27 -37.94 31.34
CA MET A 2 35.29 -36.51 30.95
C MET A 2 36.67 -35.91 30.67
N ASP A 3 36.86 -35.51 29.42
CA ASP A 3 37.28 -34.13 29.11
C ASP A 3 36.64 -33.73 27.77
N ALA A 4 35.45 -33.14 27.86
CA ALA A 4 34.74 -32.53 26.75
C ALA A 4 35.28 -31.12 26.53
N ALA A 5 36.36 -31.01 25.75
CA ALA A 5 36.86 -29.72 25.29
C ALA A 5 36.07 -29.27 24.04
N THR A 6 34.88 -28.69 24.24
CA THR A 6 34.27 -27.84 23.21
C THR A 6 34.52 -26.38 23.56
N SER A 7 35.14 -25.66 22.63
CA SER A 7 35.00 -24.22 22.31
C SER A 7 36.34 -23.45 22.31
N PRO A 8 36.59 -22.69 21.23
CA PRO A 8 36.13 -21.30 21.26
C PRO A 8 35.29 -20.96 20.01
N ALA A 9 33.97 -21.04 20.13
CA ALA A 9 32.99 -20.57 19.16
C ALA A 9 32.96 -19.03 18.99
N ARG A 10 33.93 -18.28 19.55
CA ARG A 10 33.97 -16.81 19.46
C ARG A 10 34.61 -16.27 18.19
N LEU A 11 35.51 -17.01 17.53
CA LEU A 11 36.21 -16.52 16.33
C LEU A 11 35.39 -16.62 15.03
N ARG A 12 34.37 -17.49 14.98
CA ARG A 12 33.50 -17.67 13.80
C ARG A 12 32.15 -16.94 13.91
N LEU A 13 31.75 -16.55 15.11
CA LEU A 13 30.42 -15.96 15.35
C LEU A 13 30.35 -14.49 14.91
N LYS A 14 31.41 -13.72 15.08
CA LYS A 14 31.44 -12.29 14.73
C LYS A 14 31.28 -12.01 13.22
N PRO A 15 32.00 -12.67 12.30
CA PRO A 15 31.75 -12.50 10.87
C PRO A 15 30.39 -13.06 10.45
N PHE A 16 29.90 -14.13 11.08
CA PHE A 16 28.57 -14.68 10.82
C PHE A 16 27.45 -13.70 11.22
N ILE A 17 27.55 -13.08 12.40
CA ILE A 17 26.60 -12.04 12.83
C ILE A 17 26.62 -10.87 11.84
N MET A 18 27.80 -10.38 11.44
CA MET A 18 27.88 -9.27 10.47
C MET A 18 27.28 -9.65 9.12
N LEU A 19 27.49 -10.88 8.65
CA LEU A 19 26.86 -11.39 7.43
C LEU A 19 25.33 -11.40 7.54
N VAL A 20 24.79 -11.98 8.61
CA VAL A 20 23.34 -12.08 8.83
C VAL A 20 22.71 -10.68 8.98
N THR A 21 23.33 -9.79 9.74
CA THR A 21 22.88 -8.40 9.88
C THR A 21 22.93 -7.67 8.54
N GLY A 22 24.03 -7.79 7.78
CA GLY A 22 24.14 -7.17 6.46
C GLY A 22 23.09 -7.68 5.49
N LEU A 23 22.86 -8.99 5.46
CA LEU A 23 21.82 -9.61 4.63
C LEU A 23 20.42 -9.13 5.02
N GLY A 24 20.14 -9.04 6.32
CA GLY A 24 18.86 -8.52 6.84
C GLY A 24 18.63 -7.06 6.44
N LEU A 25 19.66 -6.22 6.50
CA LEU A 25 19.57 -4.81 6.06
C LEU A 25 19.32 -4.70 4.55
N ILE A 26 20.01 -5.51 3.73
CA ILE A 26 19.80 -5.54 2.28
C ILE A 26 18.35 -5.95 1.97
N LEU A 27 17.84 -6.99 2.62
CA LEU A 27 16.46 -7.44 2.45
C LEU A 27 15.45 -6.37 2.85
N LEU A 28 15.66 -5.72 4.01
CA LEU A 28 14.79 -4.65 4.49
C LEU A 28 14.74 -3.49 3.50
N VAL A 29 15.90 -3.02 3.03
CA VAL A 29 15.97 -1.91 2.06
C VAL A 29 15.32 -2.32 0.73
N GLY A 30 15.64 -3.52 0.22
CA GLY A 30 15.08 -4.02 -1.03
C GLY A 30 13.55 -4.16 -1.00
N ALA A 31 13.00 -4.70 0.09
CA ALA A 31 11.56 -4.83 0.26
C ALA A 31 10.85 -3.46 0.26
N ASN A 32 11.38 -2.49 1.02
CA ASN A 32 10.80 -1.15 1.06
C ASN A 32 10.94 -0.40 -0.27
N ALA A 33 12.08 -0.56 -0.96
CA ALA A 33 12.27 0.00 -2.30
C ALA A 33 11.27 -0.60 -3.31
N HIS A 34 10.97 -1.89 -3.21
CA HIS A 34 9.97 -2.54 -4.05
C HIS A 34 8.56 -2.01 -3.78
N LEU A 35 8.17 -1.83 -2.52
CA LEU A 35 6.89 -1.23 -2.16
C LEU A 35 6.75 0.20 -2.70
N LEU A 36 7.81 1.00 -2.57
CA LEU A 36 7.84 2.35 -3.13
C LEU A 36 7.70 2.33 -4.65
N TYR A 37 8.43 1.44 -5.33
CA TYR A 37 8.31 1.24 -6.77
C TYR A 37 6.88 0.91 -7.18
N VAL A 38 6.23 -0.06 -6.52
CA VAL A 38 4.84 -0.42 -6.82
C VAL A 38 3.91 0.77 -6.60
N ALA A 39 4.08 1.52 -5.51
CA ALA A 39 3.25 2.68 -5.20
C ALA A 39 3.34 3.78 -6.26
N VAL A 40 4.52 4.01 -6.85
CA VAL A 40 4.71 5.06 -7.88
C VAL A 40 4.46 4.59 -9.30
N THR A 41 4.63 3.29 -9.59
CA THR A 41 4.46 2.73 -10.94
C THR A 41 3.08 2.17 -11.20
N SER A 42 2.32 1.88 -10.15
CA SER A 42 0.87 1.74 -10.29
C SER A 42 0.38 3.10 -10.71
N GLN A 43 0.19 3.30 -12.01
CA GLN A 43 -0.63 4.40 -12.52
C GLN A 43 -2.07 3.94 -12.27
N PRO A 44 -2.78 4.40 -11.21
CA PRO A 44 -4.22 4.43 -11.31
C PRO A 44 -4.48 5.53 -12.33
N GLU A 45 -4.51 5.16 -13.61
CA GLU A 45 -5.11 6.03 -14.62
C GLU A 45 -6.41 6.52 -13.99
N CYS A 46 -6.53 7.84 -13.78
CA CYS A 46 -7.76 8.40 -13.25
C CYS A 46 -8.80 8.15 -14.33
N VAL A 47 -9.57 7.07 -14.17
CA VAL A 47 -10.72 6.78 -15.02
C VAL A 47 -11.62 8.01 -14.99
N ASP A 48 -12.15 8.40 -16.14
CA ASP A 48 -13.08 9.53 -16.22
C ASP A 48 -14.27 9.26 -15.30
N HIS A 49 -14.23 9.87 -14.11
CA HIS A 49 -15.24 9.70 -13.10
C HIS A 49 -16.46 10.50 -13.52
N VAL A 50 -17.44 9.82 -14.11
CA VAL A 50 -18.75 10.40 -14.40
C VAL A 50 -19.46 10.71 -13.09
N ARG A 51 -20.07 11.90 -13.01
CA ARG A 51 -20.78 12.35 -11.82
C ARG A 51 -21.95 11.42 -11.55
N ARG A 52 -22.34 11.31 -10.27
CA ARG A 52 -23.47 10.47 -9.87
C ARG A 52 -24.74 10.89 -10.64
N GLY A 53 -25.27 9.99 -11.47
CA GLY A 53 -26.44 10.23 -12.32
C GLY A 53 -26.12 10.55 -13.79
N GLU A 54 -24.85 10.69 -14.16
CA GLU A 54 -24.39 10.91 -15.54
C GLU A 54 -23.83 9.64 -16.20
N ALA A 55 -23.69 8.55 -15.45
CA ALA A 55 -23.36 7.25 -16.02
C ALA A 55 -24.52 6.77 -16.91
N SER A 56 -24.27 6.59 -18.21
CA SER A 56 -25.27 6.13 -19.17
C SER A 56 -25.26 4.60 -19.22
N GLU A 57 -26.42 3.96 -19.15
CA GLU A 57 -26.54 2.51 -19.36
C GLU A 57 -25.97 2.15 -20.73
N GLY A 58 -24.80 1.50 -20.74
CA GLY A 58 -24.12 1.02 -21.96
C GLY A 58 -22.74 1.61 -22.23
N ASN A 59 -22.31 2.67 -21.53
CA ASN A 59 -20.91 3.09 -21.57
C ASN A 59 -20.12 2.44 -20.42
N ASN A 60 -18.87 2.09 -20.67
CA ASN A 60 -17.90 1.56 -19.70
C ASN A 60 -17.45 2.64 -18.70
N SER A 61 -18.38 3.48 -18.23
CA SER A 61 -18.12 4.61 -17.35
C SER A 61 -18.04 4.15 -15.89
N PHE A 62 -17.02 4.64 -15.19
CA PHE A 62 -16.79 4.31 -13.79
C PHE A 62 -17.32 5.44 -12.91
N SER A 63 -18.43 5.18 -12.22
CA SER A 63 -19.05 6.14 -11.31
C SER A 63 -18.74 5.78 -9.86
N ALA A 64 -18.54 6.77 -9.00
CA ALA A 64 -18.28 6.54 -7.58
C ALA A 64 -19.43 5.75 -6.93
N ALA A 65 -19.09 4.83 -6.01
CA ALA A 65 -20.07 4.05 -5.28
C ALA A 65 -21.07 4.95 -4.53
N LYS A 66 -22.35 4.55 -4.50
CA LYS A 66 -23.42 5.29 -3.84
C LYS A 66 -23.14 5.34 -2.32
N SER A 67 -22.99 6.55 -1.78
CA SER A 67 -22.82 6.75 -0.34
C SER A 67 -24.01 6.17 0.44
N SER A 68 -23.75 5.42 1.51
CA SER A 68 -24.79 4.90 2.43
C SER A 68 -25.44 5.99 3.30
N CYS A 69 -24.97 7.24 3.20
CA CYS A 69 -25.60 8.37 3.87
C CYS A 69 -27.04 8.53 3.37
N SER A 70 -27.98 8.66 4.30
CA SER A 70 -29.31 9.18 4.00
C SER A 70 -29.21 10.70 4.03
N PRO A 71 -29.17 11.41 2.88
CA PRO A 71 -29.21 12.86 2.91
C PRO A 71 -30.52 13.27 3.58
N LYS A 72 -30.45 14.00 4.70
CA LYS A 72 -31.60 14.75 5.17
C LYS A 72 -31.99 15.67 4.03
N ALA A 73 -33.27 15.64 3.62
CA ALA A 73 -33.78 16.46 2.54
C ALA A 73 -33.24 17.89 2.68
N ALA A 74 -32.40 18.30 1.73
CA ALA A 74 -32.00 19.68 1.64
C ALA A 74 -33.28 20.48 1.47
N LYS A 75 -33.54 21.41 2.39
CA LYS A 75 -34.62 22.39 2.22
C LYS A 75 -34.41 23.05 0.85
N PRO A 76 -35.48 23.28 0.06
CA PRO A 76 -35.34 24.02 -1.18
C PRO A 76 -34.86 25.43 -0.86
N THR A 77 -33.56 25.67 -1.01
CA THR A 77 -33.03 27.02 -1.06
C THR A 77 -33.37 27.52 -2.46
N LYS A 78 -34.17 28.58 -2.52
CA LYS A 78 -34.54 29.26 -3.76
C LYS A 78 -33.28 29.79 -4.44
N LEU A 79 -32.68 29.01 -5.34
CA LEU A 79 -31.62 29.48 -6.23
C LEU A 79 -31.67 28.77 -7.59
N SER A 80 -32.90 28.58 -8.09
CA SER A 80 -33.17 28.35 -9.52
C SER A 80 -34.40 29.15 -9.88
N ALA A 81 -34.23 30.47 -9.82
CA ALA A 81 -35.10 31.46 -10.43
C ALA A 81 -34.21 32.65 -10.79
N GLU A 82 -33.30 32.42 -11.73
CA GLU A 82 -32.96 33.39 -12.77
C GLU A 82 -32.42 32.63 -13.99
#